data_AF-A0A820D1Q2-F1
#
_entry.id   AF-A0A820D1Q2-F1
#
_cell.length_a   1.000
_cell.length_b   1.000
_cell.length_c   1.000
_cell.angle_alpha   90.00
_cell.angle_beta   90.00
_cell.angle_gamma   90.00
#
_symmetry.space_group_name_H-M   'P 1'
#
loop_
_entity.id
_entity.type
_entity.pdbx_description
1 polymer ?
#
loop_
_entity_poly.entity_id
_entity_poly.type
_entity_poly.pdbx_seq_one_letter_code
_entity_poly.pdbx_strand_id
1 'polypeptide(L)'
;MLLLLLVTYIVYVLAVIIGFIGHFFYWLIFDPCGFRNRQTNQKLHVPQYQKEDEYYALIIGSGFSGLGMAIKLRELGTDNFIIIERHGRVGGTWYANTYPGCACDVPSNLYSFSF
;
A
#
# COMPACT_ATOMS: atom_id res chain seq x y z
N MET A 1 -42.38 -29.06 17.80
CA MET A 1 -42.19 -28.65 16.39
C MET A 1 -41.82 -27.17 16.27
N LEU A 2 -42.67 -26.24 16.72
CA LEU A 2 -42.41 -24.79 16.65
C LEU A 2 -41.14 -24.33 17.40
N LEU A 3 -40.91 -24.85 18.62
CA LEU A 3 -39.71 -24.53 19.41
C LEU A 3 -38.41 -24.96 18.70
N LEU A 4 -38.43 -26.13 18.04
CA LEU A 4 -37.28 -26.65 17.31
C LEU A 4 -36.94 -25.78 16.09
N LEU A 5 -37.98 -25.30 15.38
CA LEU A 5 -37.84 -24.37 14.27
C LEU A 5 -37.29 -22.99 14.71
N LEU A 6 -37.74 -22.51 15.87
CA LEU A 6 -37.26 -21.25 16.43
C LEU A 6 -35.78 -21.34 16.87
N VAL A 7 -35.40 -22.44 17.52
CA VAL A 7 -33.99 -22.68 17.92
C VAL A 7 -33.08 -22.79 16.70
N THR A 8 -33.48 -23.55 15.67
CA THR A 8 -32.69 -23.67 14.44
C THR A 8 -32.57 -22.35 13.68
N TYR A 9 -33.63 -21.54 13.64
CA TYR A 9 -33.58 -20.20 13.06
C TYR A 9 -32.61 -19.27 13.80
N ILE A 10 -32.63 -19.26 15.15
CA ILE A 10 -31.70 -18.44 15.95
C ILE A 10 -30.25 -18.85 15.71
N VAL A 11 -29.95 -20.15 15.70
CA VAL A 11 -28.59 -20.65 15.43
C VAL A 11 -28.12 -20.22 14.04
N TYR A 12 -28.99 -20.28 13.04
CA TYR A 12 -28.67 -19.85 11.68
C TYR A 12 -28.37 -18.35 11.60
N VAL A 13 -29.21 -17.51 12.21
CA VAL A 13 -29.01 -16.05 12.25
C VAL A 13 -27.71 -15.69 12.97
N LEU A 14 -27.42 -16.32 14.10
CA LEU A 14 -26.17 -16.09 14.84
C LEU A 14 -24.94 -16.51 14.02
N ALA A 15 -24.98 -17.67 13.35
CA ALA A 15 -23.88 -18.13 12.50
C ALA A 15 -23.62 -17.16 11.34
N VAL A 16 -24.67 -16.64 10.71
CA VAL A 16 -24.56 -15.66 9.62
C VAL A 16 -23.95 -14.35 10.14
N ILE A 17 -24.46 -13.81 11.25
CA ILE A 17 -23.96 -12.55 11.83
C ILE A 17 -22.49 -12.68 12.23
N ILE A 18 -22.12 -13.75 12.93
CA ILE A 18 -20.73 -14.00 13.35
C ILE A 18 -19.83 -14.21 12.12
N GLY A 19 -20.31 -14.89 11.07
CA GLY A 19 -19.58 -15.05 9.82
C GLY A 19 -19.31 -13.74 9.10
N PHE A 20 -20.31 -12.86 8.99
CA PHE A 20 -20.15 -11.53 8.39
C PHE A 20 -19.23 -10.63 9.21
N ILE A 21 -19.41 -10.61 10.52
CA ILE A 21 -18.57 -9.85 11.45
C ILE A 21 -17.13 -10.38 11.41
N GLY A 22 -16.95 -11.70 11.45
CA GLY A 22 -15.65 -12.36 11.37
C GLY A 22 -14.95 -12.08 10.03
N HIS A 23 -15.67 -12.13 8.91
CA HIS A 23 -15.12 -11.79 7.60
C HIS A 23 -14.71 -10.30 7.52
N PHE A 24 -15.53 -9.40 8.08
CA PHE A 24 -15.22 -7.98 8.14
C PHE A 24 -14.00 -7.68 9.03
N PHE A 25 -13.92 -8.26 10.24
CA PHE A 25 -12.76 -8.10 11.12
C PHE A 25 -11.51 -8.79 10.59
N TYR A 26 -11.66 -9.94 9.95
CA TYR A 26 -10.57 -10.59 9.23
C TYR A 26 -10.01 -9.65 8.17
N TRP A 27 -10.89 -9.01 7.38
CA TRP A 27 -10.47 -8.02 6.40
C TRP A 27 -9.76 -6.82 7.08
N LEU A 28 -10.35 -6.24 8.12
CA LEU A 28 -9.82 -5.04 8.79
C LEU A 28 -8.47 -5.26 9.47
N ILE A 29 -8.21 -6.46 10.02
CA ILE A 29 -6.95 -6.79 10.71
C ILE A 29 -5.88 -7.27 9.73
N PHE A 30 -6.25 -8.13 8.77
CA PHE A 30 -5.25 -8.82 7.93
C PHE A 30 -4.92 -8.10 6.62
N ASP A 31 -5.76 -7.17 6.12
CA ASP A 31 -5.38 -6.31 4.99
C ASP A 31 -4.25 -5.32 5.33
N PRO A 32 -4.29 -4.54 6.44
CA PRO A 32 -3.20 -3.62 6.77
C PRO A 32 -1.93 -4.35 7.24
N CYS A 33 -2.05 -5.53 7.85
CA CYS A 33 -0.90 -6.35 8.27
C CYS A 33 -0.17 -7.05 7.11
N GLY A 34 -0.59 -6.89 5.86
CA GLY A 34 0.15 -7.39 4.69
C GLY A 34 0.29 -8.91 4.62
N PHE A 35 -0.54 -9.66 5.37
CA PHE A 35 -0.43 -11.11 5.48
C PHE A 35 -0.88 -11.84 4.20
N ARG A 36 -1.69 -11.17 3.38
CA ARG A 36 -2.00 -11.66 2.03
C ARG A 36 -0.78 -11.40 1.16
N ASN A 37 -0.02 -12.47 0.89
CA ASN A 37 1.09 -12.48 -0.06
C ASN A 37 0.65 -11.76 -1.34
N ARG A 38 1.14 -10.53 -1.52
CA ARG A 38 0.80 -9.68 -2.66
C ARG A 38 1.47 -10.31 -3.87
N GLN A 39 0.79 -11.25 -4.54
CA GLN A 39 1.24 -11.83 -5.81
C GLN A 39 1.39 -10.79 -6.95
N THR A 40 1.29 -9.50 -6.67
CA THR A 40 1.48 -8.44 -7.66
C THR A 40 2.96 -8.16 -7.97
N ASN A 41 3.92 -8.81 -7.30
CA ASN A 41 5.31 -8.82 -7.73
C ASN A 41 5.56 -9.86 -8.84
N GLN A 42 4.58 -10.09 -9.71
CA GLN A 42 4.90 -10.70 -10.99
C GLN A 42 5.84 -9.72 -11.68
N LYS A 43 7.14 -10.11 -11.79
CA LYS A 43 8.14 -9.31 -12.50
C LYS A 43 7.49 -8.84 -13.79
N LEU A 44 7.39 -7.53 -13.97
CA LEU A 44 6.88 -6.96 -15.21
C LEU A 44 7.68 -7.62 -16.34
N HIS A 45 6.98 -8.17 -17.34
CA HIS A 45 7.66 -8.68 -18.52
C HIS A 45 8.22 -7.47 -19.26
N VAL A 46 9.46 -7.11 -18.94
CA VAL A 46 10.13 -5.97 -19.55
C VAL A 46 10.45 -6.38 -20.99
N PRO A 47 10.02 -5.62 -22.00
CA PRO A 47 10.38 -5.93 -23.38
C PRO A 47 11.90 -5.94 -23.52
N GLN A 48 12.46 -7.00 -24.10
CA GLN A 48 13.91 -7.21 -24.22
C GLN A 48 14.62 -6.17 -25.12
N TYR A 49 13.85 -5.36 -25.86
CA TYR A 49 14.37 -4.32 -26.71
C TYR A 49 14.14 -2.94 -26.06
N GLN A 50 15.21 -2.37 -25.51
CA GLN A 50 15.24 -1.02 -24.96
C GLN A 50 15.99 -0.11 -25.92
N LYS A 51 15.31 0.90 -26.44
CA LYS A 51 15.99 2.04 -27.05
C LYS A 51 16.60 2.86 -25.92
N GLU A 52 17.90 3.16 -25.98
CA GLU A 52 18.64 3.81 -24.89
C GLU A 52 18.04 5.17 -24.45
N ASP A 53 17.26 5.82 -25.32
CA ASP A 53 16.67 7.14 -25.07
C ASP A 53 15.22 7.11 -24.53
N GLU A 54 14.65 5.95 -24.26
CA GLU A 54 13.22 5.83 -23.93
C GLU A 54 13.00 5.39 -22.47
N TYR A 55 12.45 6.28 -21.65
CA TYR A 55 12.05 5.95 -20.28
C TYR A 55 10.74 5.15 -20.25
N TYR A 56 10.69 4.08 -19.45
CA TYR A 56 9.46 3.31 -19.25
C TYR A 56 8.42 4.04 -18.41
N ALA A 57 8.89 4.89 -17.50
CA ALA A 57 8.04 5.60 -16.57
C ALA A 57 8.57 7.00 -16.30
N LEU A 58 7.63 7.94 -16.22
CA LEU A 58 7.84 9.29 -15.71
C LEU A 58 7.16 9.39 -14.35
N ILE A 59 7.94 9.62 -13.29
CA ILE A 59 7.45 9.86 -11.95
C ILE A 59 7.44 11.36 -11.70
N ILE A 60 6.27 11.90 -11.37
CA ILE A 60 6.12 13.33 -11.08
C ILE A 60 6.08 13.52 -9.56
N GLY A 61 7.12 14.15 -9.02
CA GLY A 61 7.33 14.42 -7.61
C GLY A 61 8.30 13.44 -6.95
N SER A 62 9.20 13.98 -6.14
CA SER A 62 10.22 13.26 -5.35
C SER A 62 9.92 13.27 -3.84
N GLY A 63 8.63 13.23 -3.49
CA GLY A 63 8.17 12.95 -2.14
C GLY A 63 8.20 11.45 -1.82
N PHE A 64 7.65 11.06 -0.67
CA PHE A 64 7.62 9.66 -0.25
C PHE A 64 6.97 8.73 -1.29
N SER A 65 5.84 9.11 -1.87
CA SER A 65 5.18 8.30 -2.90
C SER A 65 6.05 8.10 -4.15
N GLY A 66 6.71 9.14 -4.63
CA GLY A 66 7.58 9.08 -5.81
C GLY A 66 8.85 8.25 -5.57
N LEU A 67 9.49 8.44 -4.42
CA LEU A 67 10.64 7.63 -4.01
C LEU A 67 10.25 6.16 -3.78
N GLY A 68 9.10 5.90 -3.16
CA GLY A 68 8.56 4.56 -2.98
C GLY A 68 8.27 3.87 -4.32
N MET A 69 7.69 4.59 -5.29
CA MET A 69 7.48 4.07 -6.63
C MET A 69 8.80 3.72 -7.33
N ALA A 70 9.79 4.61 -7.25
CA ALA A 70 11.11 4.37 -7.81
C ALA A 70 11.80 3.14 -7.22
N ILE A 71 11.69 2.92 -5.89
CA ILE A 71 12.22 1.72 -5.24
C ILE A 71 11.49 0.48 -5.74
N LYS A 72 10.15 0.52 -5.86
CA LYS A 72 9.38 -0.62 -6.36
C LYS A 72 9.65 -0.93 -7.83
N LEU A 73 9.85 0.06 -8.69
CA LEU A 73 10.29 -0.17 -10.07
C LEU A 73 11.65 -0.87 -10.10
N ARG A 74 12.60 -0.43 -9.27
CA ARG A 74 13.91 -1.09 -9.15
C ARG A 74 13.80 -2.53 -8.63
N GLU A 75 12.98 -2.79 -7.62
CA GLU A 75 12.70 -4.15 -7.13
C GLU A 75 12.09 -5.05 -8.22
N LEU A 76 11.31 -4.48 -9.13
CA LEU A 76 10.74 -5.16 -10.29
C LEU A 76 11.75 -5.34 -11.45
N GLY A 77 12.98 -4.85 -11.29
CA GLY A 77 14.04 -4.93 -12.30
C GLY A 77 13.95 -3.88 -13.39
N THR A 78 13.24 -2.77 -13.15
CA THR A 78 13.14 -1.62 -14.07
C THR A 78 13.79 -0.40 -13.44
N ASP A 79 14.95 0.00 -13.96
CA ASP A 79 15.71 1.20 -13.58
C ASP A 79 15.57 2.35 -14.58
N ASN A 80 15.07 2.06 -15.78
CA ASN A 80 14.87 3.03 -16.83
C ASN A 80 13.56 3.83 -16.62
N PHE A 81 13.63 4.77 -15.67
CA PHE A 81 12.61 5.75 -15.38
C PHE A 81 13.24 7.08 -14.98
N ILE A 82 12.47 8.15 -15.06
CA ILE A 82 12.91 9.48 -14.63
C ILE A 82 11.95 10.03 -13.57
N ILE A 83 12.51 10.68 -12.55
CA ILE A 83 11.75 11.42 -11.53
C ILE A 83 11.94 12.90 -11.77
N ILE A 84 10.86 13.64 -11.93
CA ILE A 84 10.88 15.10 -12.02
C ILE A 84 10.36 15.71 -10.73
N GLU A 85 11.08 16.69 -10.19
CA GLU A 85 10.70 17.43 -8.99
C GLU A 85 10.65 18.91 -9.33
N ARG A 86 9.61 19.59 -8.83
CA ARG A 86 9.45 21.04 -8.98
C ARG A 86 10.44 21.81 -8.11
N HIS A 87 10.73 21.27 -6.93
CA HIS A 87 11.65 21.85 -5.97
C HIS A 87 13.13 21.54 -6.30
N GLY A 88 14.05 22.36 -5.79
CA GLY A 88 15.49 22.14 -5.98
C GLY A 88 16.07 20.98 -5.14
N ARG A 89 15.26 20.30 -4.33
CA ARG A 89 15.64 19.19 -3.44
C ARG A 89 14.49 18.21 -3.28
N VAL A 90 14.84 16.97 -2.93
CA VAL A 90 13.88 15.90 -2.62
C VAL A 90 13.14 16.15 -1.29
N GLY A 91 11.96 15.55 -1.13
CA GLY A 91 11.19 15.60 0.12
C GLY A 91 9.70 15.95 -0.05
N GLY A 92 9.28 16.36 -1.25
CA GLY A 92 7.89 16.68 -1.56
C GLY A 92 7.27 17.65 -0.55
N THR A 93 6.09 17.33 -0.02
CA THR A 93 5.36 18.17 0.95
C THR A 93 6.20 18.54 2.18
N TRP A 94 7.10 17.67 2.63
CA TRP A 94 7.92 17.90 3.82
C TRP A 94 9.06 18.88 3.56
N TYR A 95 9.53 18.95 2.32
CA TYR A 95 10.47 19.99 1.90
C TYR A 95 9.73 21.31 1.62
N ALA A 96 8.56 21.22 0.99
CA ALA A 96 7.79 22.39 0.57
C ALA A 96 7.24 23.22 1.74
N ASN A 97 7.07 22.62 2.91
CA ASN A 97 6.45 23.25 4.07
C ASN A 97 7.37 23.27 5.28
N THR A 98 7.32 24.35 6.04
CA THR A 98 7.97 24.45 7.36
C THR A 98 6.89 24.50 8.42
N TYR A 99 6.97 23.61 9.41
CA TYR A 99 5.98 23.50 10.48
C TYR A 99 6.62 23.85 11.83
N PRO A 100 6.67 25.14 12.22
CA PRO A 100 7.23 25.52 13.51
C PRO A 100 6.37 24.97 14.64
N GLY A 101 6.99 24.26 15.59
CA GLY A 101 6.31 23.68 16.74
C GLY A 101 5.51 22.40 16.46
N CYS A 102 5.66 21.77 15.29
CA CYS A 102 5.07 20.45 15.07
C CYS A 102 5.69 19.42 16.02
N ALA A 103 4.86 18.71 16.76
CA ALA A 103 5.23 17.51 17.49
C ALA A 103 4.74 16.27 16.72
N CYS A 104 5.36 15.13 16.96
CA CYS A 104 4.91 13.86 16.42
C CYS A 104 4.54 12.95 17.59
N ASP A 105 3.30 12.45 17.61
CA ASP A 105 2.82 11.54 18.67
C ASP A 105 3.48 10.15 18.58
N VAL A 106 4.14 9.87 17.45
CA VAL A 106 4.76 8.60 17.15
C VAL A 106 6.27 8.83 16.89
N PRO A 107 7.16 8.00 17.45
CA PRO A 107 8.58 8.06 17.17
C PRO A 107 8.91 8.07 15.66
N SER A 108 9.79 8.97 15.23
CA SER A 108 10.09 9.21 13.81
C SER A 108 10.64 7.97 13.08
N ASN A 109 11.27 7.04 13.79
CA ASN A 109 11.73 5.76 13.25
C ASN A 109 10.60 4.88 12.71
N LEU A 110 9.36 5.07 13.19
CA LEU A 110 8.18 4.36 12.69
C LEU A 110 7.64 4.94 11.38
N TYR A 111 8.07 6.14 10.97
CA TYR A 111 7.74 6.71 9.65
C TYR A 111 8.82 6.37 8.62
N SER A 112 8.98 5.06 8.37
CA SER A 112 9.93 4.53 7.39
C SER A 112 9.27 3.55 6.44
N PHE A 113 9.87 3.37 5.25
CA PHE A 113 9.47 2.28 4.37
C PHE A 113 9.84 0.94 5.02
N SER A 114 8.92 -0.02 4.98
CA SER A 114 9.10 -1.34 5.60
C SER A 114 9.87 -2.34 4.72
N PHE A 115 10.46 -1.86 3.63
CA PHE A 115 11.10 -2.66 2.58
C PHE A 115 12.51 -2.15 2.30
#